data_AF-A0A7Y5ARE0-F1
#
_entry.id   AF-A0A7Y5ARE0-F1
#
_cell.length_a   1.000
_cell.length_b   1.000
_cell.length_c   1.000
_cell.angle_alpha   90.00
_cell.angle_beta   90.00
_cell.angle_gamma   90.00
#
_symmetry.space_group_name_H-M   'P 1'
#
loop_
_entity.id
_entity.type
_entity.pdbx_description
1 polymer ?
#
loop_
_entity_poly.entity_id
_entity_poly.type
_entity_poly.pdbx_seq_one_letter_code
_entity_poly.pdbx_strand_id
1 'polypeptide(L)'
;MSLLKQNTLYAATLCTMLALFLLLSGCTVKLISSYDEKTDNAVSALQKDITLFFITVQSQAGLPECVYSNHLGFYQQANVDLSAIAVRTKAIAANDITVEQVALLQDSLSMLEQLHQLGCFSPAQVASLRSSFDSSITAILKLELAKKRGQ
;
A
#
# COMPACT_ATOMS: atom_id res chain seq x y z
N MET A 1 42.24 -54.79 3.37
CA MET A 1 41.85 -53.84 4.45
C MET A 1 41.98 -52.36 4.04
N SER A 2 42.65 -52.02 2.92
CA SER A 2 42.80 -50.63 2.44
C SER A 2 41.60 -50.09 1.65
N LEU A 3 40.94 -50.92 0.83
CA LEU A 3 39.83 -50.49 -0.03
C LEU A 3 38.55 -50.08 0.74
N LEU A 4 38.25 -50.73 1.86
CA LEU A 4 37.10 -50.39 2.73
C LEU A 4 37.27 -49.03 3.44
N LYS A 5 38.50 -48.68 3.85
CA LYS A 5 38.83 -47.37 4.45
C LYS A 5 38.75 -46.23 3.43
N GLN A 6 39.07 -46.53 2.17
CA GLN A 6 39.05 -45.54 1.10
C GLN A 6 37.62 -45.24 0.63
N ASN A 7 36.75 -46.27 0.52
CA ASN A 7 35.32 -46.07 0.23
C ASN A 7 34.57 -45.33 1.35
N THR A 8 34.91 -45.60 2.62
CA THR A 8 34.31 -44.87 3.75
C THR A 8 34.75 -43.41 3.81
N LEU A 9 36.00 -43.10 3.42
CA LEU A 9 36.48 -41.72 3.31
C LEU A 9 35.78 -40.95 2.19
N TYR A 10 35.62 -41.54 0.99
CA TYR A 10 34.89 -40.88 -0.11
C TYR A 10 33.41 -40.65 0.19
N ALA A 11 32.75 -41.61 0.86
CA ALA A 11 31.37 -41.47 1.28
C ALA A 11 31.20 -40.33 2.30
N ALA A 12 32.12 -40.20 3.26
CA ALA A 12 32.11 -39.11 4.23
C ALA A 12 32.28 -37.74 3.53
N THR A 13 33.24 -37.60 2.61
CA THR A 13 33.47 -36.34 1.87
C THR A 13 32.26 -35.96 1.01
N LEU A 14 31.61 -36.94 0.37
CA LEU A 14 30.40 -36.71 -0.43
C LEU A 14 29.22 -36.27 0.44
N CYS A 15 29.03 -36.90 1.61
CA CYS A 15 28.02 -36.48 2.59
C CYS A 15 28.29 -35.06 3.13
N THR A 16 29.54 -34.71 3.40
CA THR A 16 29.89 -33.35 3.85
C THR A 16 29.63 -32.30 2.77
N MET A 17 29.99 -32.58 1.51
CA MET A 17 29.69 -31.68 0.39
C MET A 17 28.18 -31.53 0.16
N LEU A 18 27.41 -32.62 0.24
CA LEU A 18 25.95 -32.59 0.10
C LEU A 18 25.29 -31.81 1.25
N ALA A 19 25.76 -31.99 2.49
CA ALA A 19 25.29 -31.21 3.63
C ALA A 19 25.58 -29.72 3.47
N LEU A 20 26.76 -29.35 2.95
CA LEU A 20 27.13 -27.95 2.71
C LEU A 20 26.28 -27.31 1.61
N PHE A 21 25.93 -28.06 0.55
CA PHE A 21 25.02 -27.59 -0.51
C PHE A 21 23.60 -27.34 0.01
N LEU A 22 23.07 -28.21 0.88
CA LEU A 22 21.73 -28.05 1.47
C LEU A 22 21.63 -26.84 2.41
N LEU A 23 22.74 -26.42 3.02
CA LEU A 23 22.79 -25.21 3.86
C LEU A 23 22.75 -23.91 3.04
N LEU A 24 23.13 -23.94 1.75
CA LEU A 24 23.14 -22.78 0.87
C LEU A 24 21.78 -22.52 0.19
N SER A 25 20.87 -23.51 0.14
CA SER A 25 19.56 -23.39 -0.50
C SER A 25 18.47 -22.69 0.34
N GLY A 26 18.82 -22.13 1.51
CA GLY A 26 17.86 -21.53 2.45
C GLY A 26 17.57 -20.03 2.27
N CYS A 27 18.17 -19.36 1.29
CA CYS A 27 17.89 -17.93 1.05
C CYS A 27 16.53 -17.76 0.36
N THR A 28 15.46 -17.60 1.14
CA THR A 28 14.16 -17.15 0.63
C THR A 28 14.30 -15.74 0.06
N VAL A 29 14.20 -15.60 -1.26
CA VAL A 29 14.10 -14.30 -1.93
C VAL A 29 12.72 -13.72 -1.60
N LYS A 30 12.69 -12.61 -0.85
CA LYS A 30 11.47 -11.82 -0.67
C LYS A 30 11.25 -10.96 -1.90
N LEU A 31 10.30 -11.35 -2.74
CA LEU A 31 9.89 -10.58 -3.92
C LEU A 31 9.00 -9.38 -3.58
N ILE A 32 8.48 -9.32 -2.36
CA ILE A 32 7.65 -8.24 -1.85
C ILE A 32 8.19 -7.76 -0.50
N SER A 33 8.03 -6.46 -0.24
CA SER A 33 8.36 -5.81 1.02
C SER A 33 7.67 -6.49 2.21
N SER A 34 8.26 -6.32 3.40
CA SER A 34 7.60 -6.73 4.63
C SER A 34 6.52 -5.71 5.02
N TYR A 35 5.56 -6.14 5.83
CA TYR A 35 4.52 -5.26 6.37
C TYR A 35 5.10 -4.03 7.04
N ASP A 36 4.50 -2.87 6.78
CA ASP A 36 4.85 -1.62 7.43
C ASP A 36 3.64 -1.02 8.15
N GLU A 37 3.62 -1.19 9.48
CA GLU A 37 2.53 -0.71 10.35
C GLU A 37 2.27 0.80 10.22
N LYS A 38 3.31 1.58 9.93
CA LYS A 38 3.16 3.04 9.75
C LYS A 38 2.45 3.39 8.46
N THR A 39 2.70 2.67 7.36
CA THR A 39 1.95 2.80 6.11
C THR A 39 0.50 2.38 6.31
N ASP A 40 0.25 1.23 6.94
CA ASP A 40 -1.10 0.74 7.26
C ASP A 40 -1.92 1.74 8.08
N ASN A 41 -1.32 2.28 9.15
CA ASN A 41 -1.95 3.28 10.00
C ASN A 41 -2.20 4.61 9.26
N ALA A 42 -1.24 5.07 8.45
CA ALA A 42 -1.38 6.32 7.70
C ALA A 42 -2.48 6.23 6.63
N VAL A 43 -2.53 5.12 5.87
CA VAL A 43 -3.58 4.87 4.89
C VAL A 43 -4.95 4.74 5.56
N SER A 44 -5.01 4.11 6.73
CA SER A 44 -6.24 4.01 7.53
C SER A 44 -6.70 5.36 8.10
N ALA A 45 -5.78 6.26 8.44
CA ALA A 45 -6.11 7.62 8.85
C ALA A 45 -6.68 8.42 7.67
N LEU A 46 -5.99 8.41 6.54
CA LEU A 46 -6.43 9.06 5.31
C LEU A 46 -7.82 8.57 4.85
N GLN A 47 -8.12 7.28 5.01
CA GLN A 47 -9.43 6.70 4.72
C GLN A 47 -10.55 7.35 5.53
N LYS A 48 -10.31 7.64 6.81
CA LYS A 48 -11.28 8.30 7.69
C LYS A 48 -11.50 9.74 7.24
N ASP A 49 -10.44 10.45 6.87
CA ASP A 49 -10.52 11.84 6.44
C ASP A 49 -11.26 11.97 5.09
N ILE A 50 -10.97 11.09 4.13
CA ILE A 50 -11.70 11.02 2.86
C ILE A 50 -13.18 10.66 3.09
N THR A 51 -13.45 9.73 4.00
CA THR A 51 -14.82 9.37 4.37
C THR A 51 -15.57 10.55 4.96
N LEU A 52 -14.93 11.29 5.88
CA LEU A 52 -15.50 12.47 6.49
C LEU A 52 -15.81 13.52 5.41
N PHE A 53 -14.87 13.79 4.51
CA PHE A 53 -15.09 14.71 3.38
C PHE A 53 -16.33 14.34 2.58
N PHE A 54 -16.44 13.07 2.15
CA PHE A 54 -17.60 12.65 1.35
C PHE A 54 -18.93 12.74 2.12
N ILE A 55 -18.94 12.42 3.41
CA ILE A 55 -20.13 12.62 4.26
C ILE A 55 -20.50 14.10 4.34
N THR A 56 -19.51 14.97 4.55
CA THR A 56 -19.71 16.43 4.64
C THR A 56 -20.29 16.99 3.34
N VAL A 57 -19.63 16.79 2.19
CA VAL A 57 -20.10 17.34 0.91
C VAL A 57 -21.45 16.75 0.48
N GLN A 58 -21.75 15.49 0.84
CA GLN A 58 -23.07 14.91 0.60
C GLN A 58 -24.17 15.63 1.40
N SER A 59 -23.91 15.93 2.68
CA SER A 59 -24.86 16.67 3.52
C SER A 59 -25.05 18.13 3.11
N GLN A 60 -24.11 18.68 2.34
CA GLN A 60 -24.13 20.05 1.84
C GLN A 60 -24.58 20.13 0.37
N ALA A 61 -25.02 19.01 -0.23
CA ALA A 61 -25.39 18.98 -1.64
C ALA A 61 -26.50 20.01 -1.95
N GLY A 62 -26.22 20.90 -2.91
CA GLY A 62 -27.12 21.98 -3.29
C GLY A 62 -27.09 23.21 -2.37
N LEU A 63 -26.28 23.21 -1.32
CA LEU A 63 -26.09 24.33 -0.41
C LEU A 63 -24.82 25.13 -0.75
N PRO A 64 -24.76 26.44 -0.43
CA PRO A 64 -23.57 27.26 -0.64
C PRO A 64 -22.32 26.77 0.09
N GLU A 65 -22.50 26.02 1.18
CA GLU A 65 -21.41 25.48 1.99
C GLU A 65 -20.54 24.49 1.22
N CYS A 66 -21.10 23.77 0.24
CA CYS A 66 -20.41 22.74 -0.52
C CYS A 66 -19.39 23.29 -1.53
N VAL A 67 -19.24 24.60 -1.71
CA VAL A 67 -18.28 25.13 -2.69
C VAL A 67 -16.84 24.78 -2.32
N TYR A 68 -16.02 24.48 -3.33
CA TYR A 68 -14.62 24.09 -3.16
C TYR A 68 -13.83 24.96 -2.16
N SER A 69 -14.02 26.29 -2.19
CA SER A 69 -13.30 27.22 -1.31
C SER A 69 -13.50 26.93 0.19
N ASN A 70 -14.63 26.33 0.58
CA ASN A 70 -14.91 25.96 1.96
C ASN A 70 -14.25 24.64 2.38
N HIS A 71 -13.66 23.91 1.44
CA HIS A 71 -13.04 22.59 1.66
C HIS A 71 -11.54 22.57 1.36
N LEU A 72 -10.91 23.72 1.14
CA LEU A 72 -9.46 23.83 0.88
C LEU A 72 -8.61 23.11 1.93
N GLY A 73 -9.00 23.20 3.21
CA GLY A 73 -8.27 22.54 4.29
C GLY A 73 -8.22 21.02 4.15
N PHE A 74 -9.28 20.39 3.65
CA PHE A 74 -9.29 18.95 3.38
C PHE A 74 -8.27 18.59 2.28
N TYR A 75 -8.32 19.28 1.14
CA TYR A 75 -7.40 18.99 0.03
C TYR A 75 -5.95 19.22 0.39
N GLN A 76 -5.65 20.30 1.11
CA GLN A 76 -4.30 20.58 1.59
C GLN A 76 -3.80 19.46 2.52
N GLN A 77 -4.60 19.06 3.49
CA GLN A 77 -4.23 18.02 4.44
C GLN A 77 -4.08 16.66 3.76
N ALA A 78 -5.05 16.26 2.93
CA ALA A 78 -5.02 14.98 2.22
C ALA A 78 -3.82 14.88 1.25
N ASN A 79 -3.44 15.99 0.59
CA ASN A 79 -2.23 16.03 -0.24
C ASN A 79 -0.95 15.89 0.60
N VAL A 80 -0.88 16.53 1.77
CA VAL A 80 0.24 16.38 2.71
C VAL A 80 0.37 14.92 3.17
N ASP A 81 -0.75 14.31 3.57
CA ASP A 81 -0.76 12.93 4.06
C ASP A 81 -0.36 11.93 2.98
N LEU A 82 -0.90 12.07 1.76
CA LEU A 82 -0.50 11.24 0.63
C LEU A 82 0.96 11.44 0.24
N SER A 83 1.47 12.67 0.29
CA SER A 83 2.89 12.94 0.03
C SER A 83 3.78 12.23 1.06
N ALA A 84 3.42 12.28 2.35
CA ALA A 84 4.14 11.59 3.40
C ALA A 84 4.09 10.07 3.23
N ILE A 85 2.93 9.51 2.89
CA ILE A 85 2.77 8.08 2.57
C ILE A 85 3.67 7.72 1.38
N ALA A 86 3.64 8.50 0.29
CA ALA A 86 4.42 8.24 -0.92
C ALA A 86 5.93 8.26 -0.67
N VAL A 87 6.43 9.21 0.11
CA VAL A 87 7.87 9.25 0.48
C VAL A 87 8.24 8.00 1.27
N ARG A 88 7.41 7.60 2.24
CA ARG A 88 7.65 6.43 3.07
C ARG A 88 7.64 5.15 2.25
N THR A 89 6.63 4.94 1.40
CA THR A 89 6.48 3.69 0.64
C THR A 89 7.60 3.52 -0.38
N LYS A 90 8.11 4.62 -0.97
CA LYS A 90 9.28 4.62 -1.86
C LYS A 90 10.59 4.29 -1.15
N ALA A 91 10.70 4.59 0.15
CA ALA A 91 11.89 4.28 0.94
C ALA A 91 11.99 2.80 1.34
N ILE A 92 10.90 2.02 1.18
CA ILE A 92 10.87 0.59 1.53
C ILE A 92 11.30 -0.22 0.31
N ALA A 93 12.32 -1.06 0.47
CA ALA A 93 12.80 -1.94 -0.59
C ALA A 93 11.72 -2.97 -1.00
N ALA A 94 11.63 -3.27 -2.30
CA ALA A 94 10.67 -4.19 -2.90
C ALA A 94 9.19 -3.82 -2.62
N ASN A 95 8.87 -2.52 -2.60
CA ASN A 95 7.54 -2.01 -2.28
C ASN A 95 6.81 -1.40 -3.47
N ASP A 96 7.24 -1.70 -4.70
CA ASP A 96 6.81 -1.01 -5.92
C ASP A 96 5.30 -1.04 -6.14
N ILE A 97 4.63 -2.15 -5.79
CA ILE A 97 3.16 -2.28 -5.89
C ILE A 97 2.46 -1.24 -4.99
N THR A 98 2.90 -1.08 -3.74
CA THR A 98 2.31 -0.09 -2.84
C THR A 98 2.64 1.33 -3.30
N VAL A 99 3.83 1.56 -3.87
CA VAL A 99 4.20 2.86 -4.46
C VAL A 99 3.25 3.22 -5.61
N GLU A 100 2.96 2.28 -6.50
CA GLU A 100 2.03 2.47 -7.63
C GLU A 100 0.60 2.74 -7.16
N GLN A 101 0.10 1.96 -6.19
CA GLN A 101 -1.24 2.15 -5.63
C GLN A 101 -1.40 3.52 -4.95
N VAL A 102 -0.37 4.00 -4.24
CA VAL A 102 -0.37 5.33 -3.62
C VAL A 102 -0.34 6.43 -4.68
N ALA A 103 0.42 6.26 -5.76
CA ALA A 103 0.45 7.21 -6.87
C ALA A 103 -0.93 7.32 -7.56
N LEU A 104 -1.60 6.20 -7.82
CA LEU A 104 -2.96 6.20 -8.37
C LEU A 104 -3.98 6.87 -7.44
N LEU A 105 -3.81 6.71 -6.12
CA LEU A 105 -4.64 7.39 -5.12
C LEU A 105 -4.38 8.91 -5.09
N GLN A 106 -3.13 9.34 -5.27
CA GLN A 106 -2.76 10.75 -5.45
C GLN A 106 -3.42 11.36 -6.69
N ASP A 107 -3.36 10.67 -7.82
CA ASP A 107 -4.01 11.13 -9.04
C ASP A 107 -5.53 11.23 -8.87
N SER A 108 -6.12 10.26 -8.16
CA SER A 108 -7.55 10.26 -7.83
C SER A 108 -7.94 11.47 -6.95
N LEU A 109 -7.11 11.83 -5.96
CA LEU A 109 -7.34 13.02 -5.13
C LEU A 109 -7.25 14.31 -5.95
N SER A 110 -6.26 14.41 -6.84
CA SER A 110 -6.10 15.56 -7.75
C SER A 110 -7.31 15.72 -8.68
N MET A 111 -7.81 14.61 -9.25
CA MET A 111 -9.02 14.64 -10.07
C MET A 111 -10.27 15.01 -9.26
N LEU A 112 -10.41 14.51 -8.02
CA LEU A 112 -11.51 14.89 -7.13
C LEU A 112 -11.49 16.40 -6.85
N GLU A 113 -10.31 16.97 -6.59
CA GLU A 113 -10.13 18.41 -6.37
C GLU A 113 -10.57 19.23 -7.59
N GLN A 114 -10.09 18.85 -8.78
CA GLN A 114 -10.46 19.51 -10.03
C GLN A 114 -11.96 19.44 -10.28
N LEU A 115 -12.59 18.28 -10.04
CA LEU A 115 -14.04 18.14 -10.19
C LEU A 115 -14.80 19.04 -9.20
N HIS A 116 -14.33 19.18 -7.96
CA HIS A 116 -14.97 20.04 -6.97
C HIS A 116 -14.86 21.52 -7.32
N GLN A 117 -13.74 21.92 -7.94
CA GLN A 117 -13.54 23.28 -8.46
C GLN A 117 -14.56 23.63 -9.57
N LEU A 118 -15.05 22.64 -10.33
CA LEU A 118 -16.09 22.85 -11.33
C LEU A 118 -17.50 22.98 -10.72
N GLY A 119 -17.72 22.39 -9.54
CA GLY A 119 -18.97 22.48 -8.83
C GLY A 119 -19.13 21.45 -7.72
N CYS A 120 -20.11 21.68 -6.84
CA CYS A 120 -20.49 20.71 -5.81
C CYS A 120 -21.03 19.41 -6.44
N PHE A 121 -20.83 18.29 -5.74
CA PHE A 121 -21.27 16.98 -6.18
C PHE A 121 -22.74 16.72 -5.86
N SER A 122 -23.44 16.06 -6.78
CA SER A 122 -24.73 15.43 -6.47
C SER A 122 -24.53 14.21 -5.55
N PRO A 123 -25.57 13.78 -4.80
CA PRO A 123 -25.48 12.58 -3.97
C PRO A 123 -25.06 11.31 -4.74
N ALA A 124 -25.49 11.17 -5.99
CA ALA A 124 -25.11 10.06 -6.86
C ALA A 124 -23.61 10.10 -7.23
N GLN A 125 -23.08 11.29 -7.53
CA GLN A 125 -21.64 11.48 -7.77
C GLN A 125 -20.83 11.18 -6.51
N VAL A 126 -21.27 11.65 -5.33
CA VAL A 126 -20.58 11.33 -4.07
C VAL A 126 -20.51 9.82 -3.85
N ALA A 127 -21.60 9.08 -4.04
CA ALA A 127 -21.61 7.63 -3.87
C ALA A 127 -20.62 6.93 -4.83
N SER A 128 -20.58 7.34 -6.10
CA SER A 128 -19.67 6.78 -7.10
C SER A 128 -18.20 7.10 -6.82
N LEU A 129 -17.89 8.35 -6.49
CA LEU A 129 -16.54 8.80 -6.16
C LEU A 129 -16.05 8.10 -4.90
N ARG A 130 -16.85 8.10 -3.83
CA ARG A 130 -16.52 7.43 -2.57
C ARG A 130 -16.20 5.95 -2.75
N SER A 131 -17.03 5.23 -3.50
CA SER A 131 -16.79 3.80 -3.79
C SER A 131 -15.46 3.56 -4.51
N SER A 132 -15.06 4.48 -5.39
CA SER A 132 -13.77 4.41 -6.10
C SER A 132 -12.59 4.61 -5.14
N PHE A 133 -12.66 5.60 -4.24
CA PHE A 133 -11.64 5.81 -3.21
C PHE A 133 -11.57 4.64 -2.22
N ASP A 134 -12.71 4.15 -1.75
CA ASP A 134 -12.80 3.00 -0.85
C ASP A 134 -12.15 1.76 -1.49
N SER A 135 -12.33 1.56 -2.80
CA SER A 135 -11.72 0.46 -3.56
C SER A 135 -10.19 0.59 -3.62
N SER A 136 -9.68 1.76 -3.97
CA SER A 136 -8.23 2.03 -4.03
C SER A 136 -7.55 1.86 -2.67
N ILE A 137 -8.15 2.41 -1.61
CA ILE A 137 -7.62 2.29 -0.25
C ILE A 137 -7.70 0.85 0.24
N THR A 138 -8.81 0.15 -0.04
CA THR A 138 -8.96 -1.27 0.29
C THR A 138 -7.87 -2.12 -0.38
N ALA A 139 -7.50 -1.81 -1.62
CA ALA A 139 -6.43 -2.52 -2.31
C ALA A 139 -5.07 -2.36 -1.62
N ILE A 140 -4.74 -1.14 -1.17
CA ILE A 140 -3.52 -0.86 -0.39
C ILE A 140 -3.53 -1.62 0.93
N LEU A 141 -4.61 -1.52 1.70
CA LEU A 141 -4.72 -2.17 3.02
C LEU A 141 -4.71 -3.70 2.91
N LYS A 142 -5.39 -4.27 1.89
CA LYS A 142 -5.34 -5.71 1.63
C LYS A 142 -3.92 -6.20 1.38
N LEU A 143 -3.12 -5.41 0.66
CA LEU A 143 -1.73 -5.74 0.38
C LEU A 143 -0.88 -5.67 1.66
N GLU A 144 -1.00 -4.62 2.47
CA GLU A 144 -0.30 -4.54 3.77
C GLU A 144 -0.66 -5.71 4.69
N LEU A 145 -1.95 -6.07 4.76
CA LEU A 145 -2.39 -7.22 5.55
C LEU A 145 -1.90 -8.56 4.98
N ALA A 146 -1.74 -8.68 3.65
CA ALA A 146 -1.12 -9.86 3.04
C ALA A 146 0.36 -9.99 3.46
N LYS A 147 1.13 -8.89 3.35
CA LYS A 147 2.52 -8.84 3.83
C LYS A 147 2.63 -9.20 5.31
N LYS A 148 1.66 -8.78 6.14
CA LYS A 148 1.60 -9.10 7.58
C LYS A 148 1.43 -10.61 7.83
N ARG A 149 0.74 -11.31 6.93
CA ARG A 149 0.60 -12.77 6.94
C ARG A 149 1.75 -13.50 6.24
N GLY A 150 2.71 -12.78 5.66
CA GLY A 150 3.80 -13.35 4.87
C GLY A 150 3.38 -13.82 3.47
N GLN A 151 2.33 -13.21 2.91
CA GLN A 151 1.80 -13.45 1.57
C GLN A 151 2.18 -12.34 0.61
#